data_AF-A0A3E4LGB6-F1
#
_entry.id   AF-A0A3E4LGB6-F1
#
_cell.length_a   1.000
_cell.length_b   1.000
_cell.length_c   1.000
_cell.angle_alpha   90.00
_cell.angle_beta   90.00
_cell.angle_gamma   90.00
#
_symmetry.space_group_name_H-M   'P 1'
#
loop_
_entity.id
_entity.type
_entity.pdbx_description
1 polymer ?
#
loop_
_entity_poly.entity_id
_entity_poly.type
_entity_poly.pdbx_seq_one_letter_code
_entity_poly.pdbx_strand_id
1 'polypeptide(L)' 'NDGVQDGMEQGRRSGIAEGEASHKKEVAFQMQKLGYSLDAIAAVLRESVDGISQILAVVG' A
#
# COMPACT_ATOMS: atom_id res chain seq x y z
N ASN A 1 23.81 20.38 14.79
CA ASN A 1 23.85 19.89 13.40
C ASN A 1 22.71 18.89 13.26
N ASP A 2 21.49 19.34 13.50
CA ASP A 2 20.43 18.43 13.98
C ASP A 2 19.33 18.26 12.91
N GLY A 3 19.09 19.29 12.10
CA GLY A 3 18.09 19.23 11.02
C GLY A 3 18.44 18.29 9.86
N VAL A 4 19.71 17.93 9.66
CA VAL A 4 20.12 16.97 8.63
C VAL A 4 19.73 15.54 9.03
N GLN A 5 19.80 15.23 10.32
CA GLN A 5 19.53 13.88 10.84
C GLN A 5 18.02 13.61 10.88
N ASP A 6 17.22 14.60 11.29
CA ASP A 6 15.76 14.53 11.26
C ASP A 6 15.23 14.40 9.82
N GLY A 7 15.80 15.14 8.87
CA GLY A 7 15.41 15.07 7.46
C GLY A 7 15.70 13.70 6.83
N MET A 8 16.82 13.06 7.19
CA MET A 8 17.15 11.72 6.73
C MET A 8 16.19 10.66 7.31
N GLU A 9 15.85 10.78 8.59
CA GLU A 9 14.93 9.83 9.21
C GLU A 9 13.50 9.98 8.68
N GLN A 10 13.04 11.21 8.49
CA GLN A 10 11.73 11.48 7.87
C GLN A 10 11.67 10.96 6.44
N GLY A 11 12.70 11.23 5.62
CA GLY A 11 12.79 10.73 4.25
C GLY A 11 12.78 9.20 4.17
N ARG A 12 13.51 8.53 5.07
CA ARG A 12 13.51 7.07 5.17
C ARG A 12 12.13 6.51 5.53
N ARG A 13 11.45 7.10 6.54
CA ARG A 13 10.11 6.66 6.95
C ARG A 13 9.07 6.87 5.85
N SER A 14 9.12 8.02 5.16
CA SER A 14 8.21 8.31 4.03
C SER A 14 8.45 7.34 2.87
N GLY A 15 9.70 7.12 2.49
CA GLY A 15 10.03 6.20 1.40
C GLY A 15 9.62 4.75 1.67
N ILE A 16 9.72 4.28 2.92
CA ILE A 16 9.23 2.94 3.30
C ILE A 16 7.70 2.89 3.23
N ALA A 17 7.01 3.87 3.79
CA ALA A 17 5.54 3.92 3.76
C ALA A 17 4.99 3.98 2.32
N GLU A 18 5.61 4.79 1.45
CA GLU A 18 5.26 4.89 0.03
C GLU A 18 5.55 3.58 -0.71
N GLY A 19 6.70 2.95 -0.43
CA GLY A 19 7.06 1.66 -1.00
C GLY A 19 6.09 0.55 -0.60
N GLU A 20 5.69 0.48 0.67
CA GLU A 20 4.71 -0.47 1.17
C GLU A 20 3.32 -0.26 0.54
N ALA A 21 2.87 1.00 0.43
CA ALA A 21 1.60 1.33 -0.20
C ALA A 21 1.59 0.98 -1.69
N SER A 22 2.67 1.27 -2.41
CA SER A 22 2.84 0.94 -3.83
C SER A 22 2.82 -0.59 -4.05
N HIS A 23 3.52 -1.33 -3.20
CA HIS A 23 3.57 -2.79 -3.28
C HIS A 23 2.20 -3.44 -3.01
N LYS A 24 1.49 -3.01 -1.96
CA LYS A 24 0.12 -3.48 -1.68
C LYS A 24 -0.82 -3.22 -2.85
N LYS A 25 -0.69 -2.05 -3.49
CA LYS A 25 -1.48 -1.69 -4.68
C LYS A 25 -1.26 -2.67 -5.82
N GLU A 26 -0.01 -2.95 -6.16
CA GLU A 26 0.33 -3.87 -7.25
C GLU A 26 -0.21 -5.29 -7.01
N VAL A 27 -0.04 -5.82 -5.79
CA VAL A 27 -0.58 -7.14 -5.42
C VAL A 27 -2.10 -7.16 -5.48
N ALA A 28 -2.78 -6.14 -4.95
CA ALA A 28 -4.25 -6.03 -5.00
C ALA A 28 -4.76 -6.04 -6.46
N PHE A 29 -4.11 -5.31 -7.36
CA PHE A 29 -4.48 -5.28 -8.78
C PHE A 29 -4.30 -6.63 -9.47
N GLN A 30 -3.18 -7.31 -9.23
CA GLN A 30 -2.94 -8.61 -9.83
C GLN A 30 -3.97 -9.64 -9.35
N MET A 31 -4.28 -9.65 -8.05
CA MET A 31 -5.29 -10.54 -7.51
C MET A 31 -6.71 -10.22 -8.03
N GLN A 32 -7.08 -8.94 -8.12
CA GLN A 32 -8.37 -8.55 -8.72
C GLN A 32 -8.49 -9.03 -10.17
N LYS A 33 -7.43 -8.87 -10.98
CA LYS A 33 -7.39 -9.36 -12.37
C LYS A 33 -7.53 -10.88 -12.48
N LEU A 34 -7.04 -11.62 -11.49
CA LEU A 34 -7.17 -13.08 -11.41
C LEU A 34 -8.56 -13.52 -10.90
N GLY A 35 -9.46 -12.59 -10.56
CA GLY A 35 -10.83 -12.86 -10.14
C GLY A 35 -11.00 -13.16 -8.65
N TYR A 36 -9.99 -12.86 -7.81
CA TYR A 36 -10.14 -12.97 -6.35
C TYR A 36 -11.14 -11.94 -5.82
N SER A 37 -11.91 -12.31 -4.79
CA SER A 37 -12.80 -11.39 -4.09
C SER A 37 -12.02 -10.36 -3.28
N LEU A 38 -12.66 -9.22 -2.98
CA LEU A 38 -12.07 -8.19 -2.12
C LEU A 38 -11.71 -8.72 -0.73
N ASP A 39 -12.52 -9.62 -0.16
CA ASP A 39 -12.22 -10.27 1.13
C ASP A 39 -10.95 -11.11 1.09
N ALA A 40 -10.74 -11.87 0.00
CA ALA A 40 -9.55 -12.69 -0.16
C ALA A 40 -8.28 -11.82 -0.29
N ILE A 41 -8.39 -10.71 -1.03
CA ILE A 41 -7.31 -9.74 -1.19
C ILE A 41 -7.00 -9.06 0.15
N ALA A 42 -8.02 -8.63 0.89
CA ALA A 42 -7.92 -8.04 2.22
C ALA A 42 -7.20 -8.97 3.21
N ALA A 43 -7.55 -10.26 3.20
CA ALA A 43 -6.89 -11.26 4.03
C ALA A 43 -5.40 -11.43 3.69
N VAL A 44 -5.04 -11.49 2.41
CA VAL A 44 -3.64 -11.64 1.96
C VAL A 44 -2.81 -10.41 2.32
N LEU A 45 -3.34 -9.21 2.09
CA LEU A 45 -2.64 -7.96 2.35
C LEU A 45 -2.70 -7.50 3.79
N ARG A 46 -3.41 -8.25 4.66
CA ARG A 46 -3.68 -7.92 6.06
C ARG A 46 -4.21 -6.50 6.19
N GLU A 47 -5.17 -6.18 5.34
CA GLU A 47 -5.76 -4.86 5.19
C GLU A 47 -7.28 -4.97 5.31
N SER A 48 -7.94 -3.87 5.65
CA SER A 48 -9.41 -3.84 5.63
C SER A 48 -9.96 -3.94 4.20
N VAL A 49 -11.16 -4.50 4.04
CA VAL A 49 -11.87 -4.55 2.75
C VAL A 49 -12.11 -3.13 2.22
N ASP A 50 -12.42 -2.17 3.09
CA ASP A 50 -12.55 -0.76 2.74
C ASP A 50 -11.21 -0.17 2.26
N GLY A 51 -10.11 -0.51 2.93
CA GLY A 51 -8.76 -0.11 2.53
C GLY A 51 -8.37 -0.66 1.16
N ILE A 52 -8.65 -1.94 0.89
CA ILE A 52 -8.46 -2.54 -0.44
C ILE A 52 -9.35 -1.85 -1.49
N SER A 53 -10.61 -1.56 -1.15
CA SER A 53 -11.53 -0.86 -2.05
C SER A 53 -10.99 0.52 -2.42
N GLN A 54 -10.43 1.27 -1.48
CA GLN A 54 -9.79 2.55 -1.75
C GLN A 54 -8.53 2.41 -2.61
N ILE A 55 -7.69 1.41 -2.35
CA ILE A 55 -6.49 1.12 -3.14
C ILE A 55 -6.83 0.83 -4.61
N LEU A 56 -7.91 0.07 -4.84
CA LEU A 56 -8.36 -0.34 -6.17
C LEU A 56 -9.19 0.75 -6.88
N ALA A 57 -9.87 1.63 -6.13
CA ALA A 57 -10.67 2.73 -6.69
C ALA A 57 -9.86 3.76 -7.49
N VAL A 58 -8.53 3.86 -7.26
CA VAL A 58 -7.65 4.82 -7.96
C VAL A 58 -7.36 4.42 -9.41
N VAL A 59 -7.94 3.33 -9.93
CA VAL A 59 -7.75 2.84 -11.32
C VAL A 59 -9.05 2.82 -12.12
N GLY A 60 -10.05 3.60 -11.69
CA GLY A 60 -11.21 3.97 -12.52
C GLY A 60 -10.89 5.08 -13.50
#